data_AF-X8BLB9-F1
#
_entry.id   AF-X8BLB9-F1
#
_cell.length_a   1.000
_cell.length_b   1.000
_cell.length_c   1.000
_cell.angle_alpha   90.00
_cell.angle_beta   90.00
_cell.angle_gamma   90.00
#
_symmetry.space_group_name_H-M   'P 1'
#
loop_
_entity.id
_entity.type
_entity.pdbx_description
1 polymer ?
#
loop_
_entity_poly.entity_id
_entity_poly.type
_entity_poly.pdbx_seq_one_letter_code
_entity_poly.pdbx_strand_id
1 'polypeptide(L)' 'MGDYHIPKMIGWTLLGRPVVDAVMVELLEPMRPHRHRVVRLLEASGLACEPRRGPRLPVQNLRGL' A
#
# COMPACT_ATOMS: atom_id res chain seq x y z
N MET A 1 -2.80 13.49 -1.95
CA MET A 1 -2.89 12.06 -1.61
C MET A 1 -3.04 12.03 -0.11
N GLY A 2 -4.25 11.78 0.41
CA GLY A 2 -4.55 11.96 1.85
C GLY A 2 -4.78 10.65 2.58
N ASP A 3 -4.34 9.55 1.99
CA ASP A 3 -4.55 8.23 2.55
C ASP A 3 -3.26 7.71 3.18
N TYR A 4 -3.31 7.54 4.49
CA TYR A 4 -2.21 7.09 5.31
C TYR A 4 -1.68 5.70 4.90
N HIS A 5 -2.49 4.86 4.23
CA HIS A 5 -2.04 3.53 3.83
C HIS A 5 -1.24 3.51 2.52
N ILE A 6 -1.45 4.48 1.62
CA ILE A 6 -0.86 4.47 0.28
C ILE A 6 0.67 4.58 0.30
N PRO A 7 1.31 5.53 1.00
CA PRO A 7 2.77 5.64 1.03
C PRO A 7 3.42 4.38 1.57
N LYS A 8 2.85 3.82 2.63
CA LYS A 8 3.33 2.56 3.22
C LYS A 8 3.26 1.41 2.23
N MET A 9 2.12 1.27 1.53
CA MET A 9 1.92 0.26 0.48
C MET A 9 2.91 0.45 -0.68
N ILE A 10 3.03 1.67 -1.22
CA ILE A 10 3.94 1.99 -2.32
C ILE A 10 5.39 1.70 -1.94
N GLY A 11 5.79 2.04 -0.71
CA GLY A 11 7.11 1.71 -0.18
C GLY A 11 7.38 0.20 -0.16
N TRP A 12 6.42 -0.60 0.30
CA TRP A 12 6.56 -2.05 0.29
C TRP A 12 6.64 -2.61 -1.14
N THR A 13 5.81 -2.12 -2.05
CA THR A 13 5.78 -2.61 -3.43
C THR A 13 7.01 -2.23 -4.24
N LEU A 14 7.51 -1.00 -4.11
CA LEU A 14 8.60 -0.49 -4.95
C LEU A 14 9.98 -0.59 -4.29
N LEU A 15 10.06 -0.52 -2.96
CA LEU A 15 11.32 -0.42 -2.21
C LEU A 15 11.51 -1.56 -1.19
N GLY A 16 10.51 -2.41 -0.99
CA GLY A 16 10.55 -3.46 0.03
C GLY A 16 10.63 -2.93 1.47
N ARG A 17 10.25 -1.68 1.71
CA ARG A 17 10.22 -1.05 3.05
C ARG A 17 9.15 0.04 3.13
N PRO A 18 8.53 0.29 4.29
CA PRO A 18 7.53 1.34 4.40
C PRO A 18 8.17 2.72 4.18
N VAL A 19 7.45 3.63 3.54
CA VAL A 19 7.85 5.03 3.37
C VAL A 19 6.75 5.98 3.83
N VAL A 20 7.10 7.26 4.00
CA VAL A 20 6.18 8.35 4.34
C VAL A 20 5.74 9.12 3.09
N ASP A 21 4.69 9.92 3.19
CA ASP A 21 4.12 10.70 2.09
C ASP A 21 5.16 11.52 1.31
N ALA A 22 6.06 12.22 2.01
CA ALA A 22 7.09 13.05 1.38
C ALA A 22 7.98 12.22 0.44
N VAL A 23 8.44 11.06 0.92
CA VAL A 23 9.27 10.13 0.14
C VAL A 23 8.48 9.52 -1.02
N MET A 24 7.19 9.22 -0.82
CA MET A 24 6.33 8.77 -1.91
C MET A 24 6.18 9.83 -3.01
N VAL A 25 6.05 11.11 -2.65
CA VAL A 25 5.92 12.21 -3.62
C VAL A 25 7.18 12.32 -4.47
N GLU A 26 8.36 12.24 -3.84
CA GLU A 26 9.65 12.21 -4.54
C GLU A 26 9.76 11.00 -5.47
N LEU A 27 9.41 9.81 -4.98
CA LEU A 27 9.44 8.56 -5.76
C LEU A 27 8.54 8.63 -7.00
N LEU A 28 7.39 9.30 -6.90
CA LEU A 28 6.42 9.43 -7.98
C LEU A 28 6.63 10.68 -8.86
N GLU A 29 7.58 11.58 -8.53
CA GLU A 29 7.85 12.80 -9.32
C GLU A 29 8.16 12.51 -10.80
N PRO A 30 8.93 11.47 -11.17
CA PRO A 30 9.19 11.13 -12.58
C PRO A 30 7.94 10.75 -13.37
N MET A 31 6.85 10.39 -12.69
CA MET A 31 5.62 9.90 -13.31
C MET A 31 4.59 11.01 -13.51
N ARG A 32 4.99 12.28 -13.39
CA ARG A 32 4.12 13.42 -13.73
C ARG A 32 3.71 13.40 -15.20
N PRO A 33 2.45 13.79 -15.50
CA PRO A 33 1.39 14.21 -14.58
C PRO A 33 0.55 13.04 -14.01
N HIS A 34 0.90 11.79 -14.31
CA HIS A 34 0.09 10.60 -14.09
C HIS A 34 0.26 9.91 -12.74
N ARG A 35 0.76 10.59 -11.71
CA ARG A 35 1.01 10.01 -10.38
C ARG A 35 -0.19 9.25 -9.81
N HIS A 36 -1.38 9.83 -9.91
CA HIS A 36 -2.62 9.19 -9.47
C HIS A 36 -2.97 7.92 -10.25
N ARG A 37 -2.66 7.87 -11.55
CA ARG A 37 -2.89 6.67 -12.36
C ARG A 37 -1.94 5.56 -11.97
N VAL A 38 -0.68 5.87 -11.65
CA VAL A 38 0.30 4.89 -11.20
C VAL A 38 -0.15 4.24 -9.90
N VAL A 39 -0.57 5.04 -8.92
CA VAL A 39 -1.08 4.52 -7.65
C VAL A 39 -2.28 3.59 -7.89
N ARG A 40 -3.25 4.03 -8.70
CA ARG A 40 -4.43 3.21 -9.07
C ARG A 40 -4.05 1.91 -9.79
N LEU A 41 -3.04 1.94 -10.66
CA LEU A 41 -2.57 0.75 -11.37
C LEU A 41 -1.85 -0.22 -10.43
N LEU A 42 -1.05 0.28 -9.49
CA LEU A 42 -0.41 -0.55 -8.47
C LEU A 42 -1.46 -1.21 -7.57
N GLU A 43 -2.47 -0.46 -7.12
CA GLU A 43 -3.62 -0.99 -6.38
C GLU A 43 -4.37 -2.08 -7.18
N ALA A 44 -4.70 -1.79 -8.45
CA ALA A 44 -5.44 -2.72 -9.31
C ALA A 44 -4.62 -3.97 -9.69
N SER A 45 -3.30 -3.85 -9.78
CA SER A 45 -2.41 -4.96 -10.15
C SER A 45 -2.32 -6.06 -9.09
N GLY A 46 -2.75 -5.80 -7.85
CA GLY A 46 -2.55 -6.71 -6.72
C GLY A 46 -1.10 -6.80 -6.23
N LEU A 47 -0.16 -6.05 -6.83
CA LEU A 47 1.23 -5.92 -6.37
C LEU A 47 1.37 -5.00 -5.15
N ALA A 48 0.32 -4.22 -4.86
CA ALA A 48 0.12 -3.40 -3.67
C ALA A 48 -0.03 -4.27 -2.39
N CYS A 49 1.01 -5.04 -2.06
CA CYS A 49 0.95 -6.04 -0.99
C CYS A 49 1.90 -5.67 0.15
N GLU A 50 1.35 -5.37 1.32
CA GLU A 50 2.14 -5.27 2.55
C GLU A 50 2.48 -6.69 3.05
N PRO A 51 3.74 -6.96 3.45
CA PRO A 51 4.09 -8.24 4.05
C PRO A 51 3.22 -8.50 5.29
N ARG A 52 2.61 -9.68 5.35
CA ARG A 52 1.83 -10.10 6.52
C ARG A 52 2.77 -10.30 7.71
N ARG A 53 2.71 -9.40 8.70
CA ARG A 53 3.58 -9.44 9.89
C ARG A 53 2.97 -10.15 11.10
N GLY A 54 1.79 -10.74 10.96
CA GLY A 54 1.05 -11.35 12.07
C GLY A 54 0.55 -12.77 11.76
N PRO A 55 0.40 -13.62 12.79
CA PRO A 55 -0.26 -14.91 12.66
C PRO A 55 -1.70 -14.72 12.16
N ARG A 56 -2.22 -15.70 11.40
CA ARG A 56 -3.63 -15.68 10.99
C ARG A 56 -4.49 -15.73 12.24
N LEU A 57 -5.39 -14.77 12.42
CA LEU A 57 -6.37 -14.84 13.50
C LEU A 57 -7.19 -16.14 13.30
N PRO A 58 -7.36 -16.98 14.33
CA PRO A 58 -8.22 -18.15 14.22
C PRO A 58 -9.65 -17.72 13.87
N VAL A 59 -10.37 -18.57 13.12
CA VAL A 59 -11.75 -18.31 12.71
C VAL A 59 -12.63 -18.14 13.95
N GLN A 60 -13.19 -16.94 14.14
CA GLN A 60 -14.10 -16.64 15.23
C GLN A 60 -15.46 -17.32 14.97
N ASN A 61 -15.90 -18.19 15.88
CA ASN A 61 -17.22 -18.81 15.77
C ASN A 61 -18.28 -17.86 16.34
N LEU A 62 -18.97 -17.15 15.46
CA LEU A 62 -20.01 -16.17 15.81
C LEU A 62 -21.38 -16.80 16.11
N ARG A 63 -21.52 -18.14 16.03
CA ARG A 63 -22.84 -18.82 16.19
C ARG A 63 -23.37 -18.86 17.62
N GLY A 64 -22.69 -18.22 18.57
CA GLY A 64 -23.10 -18.14 19.97
C GLY A 64 -23.32 -16.71 20.49
N LEU A 65 -23.46 -15.73 19.59
CA LEU A 65 -23.86 -14.35 19.92
C LEU A 65 -25.37 -14.18 19.81
#